data_AF-A0A7C0ZDI1-F1
#
_entry.id   AF-A0A7C0ZDI1-F1
#
_cell.length_a   1.000
_cell.length_b   1.000
_cell.length_c   1.000
_cell.angle_alpha   90.00
_cell.angle_beta   90.00
_cell.angle_gamma   90.00
#
_symmetry.space_group_name_H-M   'P 1'
#
loop_
_entity.id
_entity.type
_entity.pdbx_description
1 polymer ?
#
loop_
_entity_poly.entity_id
_entity_poly.type
_entity_poly.pdbx_seq_one_letter_code
_entity_poly.pdbx_strand_id
1 'polypeptide(L)'
;MIQPISLSPRQLKRLSHLDEVDKKYWRISSVDSRIPIRELARRLGNSPATISRRIKRLEKMIKAYVSVIEDEALGKGSRAVLMVRTGGESDQHTIAEEVTSMPDVCNVFPHHG
;
A
#
# COMPACT_ATOMS: atom_id res chain seq x y z
N MET A 1 6.18 5.72 -9.53
CA MET A 1 4.72 5.71 -9.27
C MET A 1 4.42 4.50 -8.39
N ILE A 2 4.04 4.71 -7.13
CA ILE A 2 3.65 3.61 -6.24
C ILE A 2 2.29 3.12 -6.74
N GLN A 3 2.25 1.92 -7.31
CA GLN A 3 1.01 1.29 -7.74
C GLN A 3 0.10 1.11 -6.51
N PRO A 4 -1.20 1.40 -6.62
CA PRO A 4 -2.13 1.12 -5.54
C PRO A 4 -2.09 -0.38 -5.25
N ILE A 5 -1.91 -0.72 -3.97
CA ILE A 5 -1.95 -2.10 -3.47
C ILE A 5 -3.21 -2.76 -4.02
N SER A 6 -3.09 -3.85 -4.77
CA SER A 6 -4.25 -4.66 -5.18
C SER A 6 -5.02 -5.07 -3.92
N LEU A 7 -6.23 -4.53 -3.77
CA LEU A 7 -7.06 -4.75 -2.59
C LEU A 7 -7.84 -6.05 -2.77
N SER A 8 -7.59 -7.03 -1.91
CA SER A 8 -8.43 -8.23 -1.85
C SER A 8 -9.91 -7.87 -1.57
N PRO A 9 -10.88 -8.72 -1.95
CA PRO A 9 -12.29 -8.52 -1.63
C PRO A 9 -12.57 -8.29 -0.14
N ARG A 10 -11.76 -8.89 0.75
CA ARG A 10 -11.81 -8.64 2.20
C ARG A 10 -11.37 -7.23 2.57
N GLN A 11 -10.35 -6.69 1.90
CA GLN A 11 -9.93 -5.30 2.09
C GLN A 11 -11.01 -4.34 1.57
N LEU A 12 -11.61 -4.59 0.41
CA LEU A 12 -12.74 -3.81 -0.12
C LEU A 12 -13.94 -3.77 0.85
N LYS A 13 -14.29 -4.90 1.48
CA LYS A 13 -15.36 -4.96 2.51
C LYS A 13 -15.00 -4.18 3.79
N ARG A 14 -13.72 -4.07 4.16
CA ARG A 14 -13.30 -3.22 5.29
C ARG A 14 -13.36 -1.73 4.95
N LEU A 15 -13.18 -1.37 3.68
CA LEU A 15 -13.31 0.02 3.20
C LEU A 15 -14.73 0.55 3.22
N SER A 16 -15.74 -0.31 3.06
CA SER A 16 -17.15 0.10 3.10
C SER A 16 -17.59 0.62 4.47
N HIS A 17 -16.80 0.38 5.53
CA HIS A 17 -17.05 0.85 6.90
C HIS A 17 -16.27 2.13 7.24
N LEU A 18 -15.53 2.70 6.29
CA LEU A 18 -14.83 3.97 6.47
C LEU A 18 -15.77 5.13 6.19
N ASP A 19 -15.88 6.05 7.15
CA ASP A 19 -16.57 7.31 6.92
C ASP A 19 -15.68 8.31 6.16
N GLU A 20 -16.24 9.47 5.82
CA GLU A 20 -15.52 10.48 5.04
C GLU A 20 -14.29 11.04 5.76
N VAL A 21 -14.29 11.09 7.10
CA VAL A 21 -13.12 11.54 7.87
C VAL A 21 -12.00 10.53 7.74
N ASP A 22 -12.32 9.23 7.85
CA ASP A 22 -11.33 8.16 7.70
C ASP A 22 -10.74 8.12 6.29
N LYS A 23 -11.57 8.29 5.26
CA LYS A 23 -11.11 8.35 3.85
C LYS A 23 -10.20 9.55 3.62
N LYS A 24 -10.52 10.71 4.21
CA LYS A 24 -9.65 11.91 4.14
C LYS A 24 -8.33 11.68 4.88
N TYR A 25 -8.35 11.07 6.07
CA TYR A 25 -7.13 10.68 6.78
C TYR A 25 -6.25 9.79 5.89
N TRP A 26 -6.83 8.78 5.25
CA TRP A 26 -6.08 7.89 4.36
C TRP A 26 -5.42 8.63 3.21
N ARG A 27 -6.15 9.50 2.50
CA ARG A 27 -5.56 10.31 1.41
C ARG A 27 -4.37 11.15 1.90
N ILE A 28 -4.48 11.75 3.08
CA ILE A 28 -3.41 12.55 3.67
C ILE A 28 -2.22 11.67 4.06
N SER A 29 -2.48 10.58 4.79
CA SER A 29 -1.46 9.69 5.35
C SER A 29 -0.73 8.87 4.28
N SER A 30 -1.38 8.55 3.16
CA SER A 30 -0.75 7.91 1.99
C SER A 30 0.29 8.80 1.30
N VAL A 31 0.23 10.12 1.51
CA VAL A 31 1.22 11.08 0.99
C VAL A 31 2.26 11.40 2.06
N ASP A 32 1.82 11.70 3.29
CA ASP A 32 2.70 11.92 4.43
C ASP A 32 2.05 11.44 5.73
N SER A 33 2.51 10.28 6.21
CA SER A 33 2.04 9.67 7.45
C SER A 33 2.65 10.30 8.70
N ARG A 34 3.63 11.20 8.58
CA ARG A 34 4.35 11.81 9.70
C ARG A 34 3.71 13.09 10.23
N ILE A 35 2.57 13.49 9.65
CA ILE A 35 1.85 14.69 10.06
C ILE A 35 1.43 14.57 11.53
N PRO A 36 1.75 15.57 12.39
CA PRO A 36 1.35 15.54 13.78
C PRO A 36 -0.18 15.51 13.95
N ILE A 37 -0.67 14.76 14.94
CA ILE A 37 -2.11 14.59 15.20
C ILE A 37 -2.85 15.92 15.32
N ARG A 38 -2.25 16.94 15.94
CA ARG A 38 -2.86 18.27 16.09
C ARG A 38 -3.10 18.96 14.75
N GLU A 39 -2.14 18.84 13.84
CA GLU A 39 -2.27 19.42 12.49
C GLU A 39 -3.28 18.63 11.65
N LEU A 40 -3.27 17.30 11.77
CA LEU A 40 -4.26 16.42 11.17
C LEU A 40 -5.69 16.73 11.66
N ALA A 41 -5.86 16.98 12.96
CA ALA A 41 -7.13 17.39 13.57
C ALA A 41 -7.64 18.73 13.02
N ARG A 42 -6.76 19.72 12.87
CA ARG A 42 -7.07 21.01 12.24
C ARG A 42 -7.53 20.83 10.78
N ARG A 43 -6.79 20.06 9.98
CA ARG A 43 -7.11 19.81 8.56
C ARG A 43 -8.42 19.05 8.38
N LEU A 44 -8.74 18.15 9.31
CA LEU A 44 -9.93 17.30 9.25
C LEU A 44 -11.14 17.89 9.98
N GLY A 45 -11.02 19.09 10.59
CA GLY A 45 -12.12 19.75 11.32
C GLY A 45 -12.63 18.96 12.53
N ASN A 46 -11.73 18.23 13.21
CA ASN A 46 -12.07 17.36 14.33
C ASN A 46 -11.15 17.62 15.54
N SER A 47 -11.56 17.19 16.74
CA SER A 47 -10.69 17.30 17.91
C SER A 47 -9.47 16.37 17.80
N PRO A 48 -8.32 16.70 18.42
CA PRO A 48 -7.16 15.81 18.48
C PRO A 48 -7.49 14.44 19.11
N ALA A 49 -8.38 14.41 20.10
CA ALA A 49 -8.83 13.16 20.73
C ALA A 49 -9.64 12.29 19.75
N THR A 50 -10.54 12.89 18.98
CA THR A 50 -11.34 12.19 17.95
C THR A 50 -10.43 11.59 16.88
N ILE A 51 -9.48 12.37 16.37
CA ILE A 51 -8.53 11.88 15.36
C ILE A 51 -7.62 10.78 15.91
N SER A 52 -7.08 10.93 17.13
CA SER A 52 -6.25 9.90 17.76
C SER A 52 -6.97 8.55 17.86
N ARG A 53 -8.25 8.55 18.30
CA ARG A 53 -9.06 7.32 18.36
C ARG A 53 -9.32 6.71 16.98
N ARG A 54 -9.56 7.54 15.96
CA ARG A 54 -9.74 7.08 14.57
C ARG A 54 -8.46 6.44 14.04
N ILE A 55 -7.31 7.10 14.19
CA ILE A 55 -6.00 6.60 13.76
C ILE A 55 -5.73 5.23 14.38
N LYS A 56 -5.87 5.07 15.71
CA LYS A 56 -5.69 3.77 16.38
C LYS A 56 -6.57 2.64 15.81
N ARG A 57 -7.77 2.96 15.34
CA ARG A 57 -8.65 1.98 14.67
C ARG A 57 -8.17 1.68 13.26
N LEU A 58 -7.76 2.70 12.52
CA LEU A 58 -7.27 2.58 11.13
C LEU A 58 -5.92 1.88 11.05
N GLU A 59 -5.06 2.03 12.06
CA GLU A 59 -3.76 1.33 12.18
C GLU A 59 -3.92 -0.19 12.16
N LYS A 60 -5.04 -0.73 12.66
CA LYS A 60 -5.37 -2.17 12.55
C LYS A 60 -5.59 -2.66 11.11
N MET A 61 -5.60 -1.75 10.13
CA MET A 61 -5.71 -2.03 8.71
C MET A 61 -4.46 -1.63 7.93
N ILE A 62 -3.53 -0.89 8.55
CA ILE A 62 -2.28 -0.47 7.93
C ILE A 62 -1.27 -1.60 8.09
N LYS A 63 -0.72 -2.07 6.98
CA LYS A 63 0.28 -3.14 6.99
C LYS A 63 1.65 -2.64 7.46
N ALA A 64 2.06 -1.48 6.97
CA ALA A 64 3.35 -0.87 7.28
C ALA A 64 3.32 0.63 6.98
N TYR A 65 4.21 1.37 7.63
CA TYR A 65 4.66 2.69 7.21
C TYR A 65 6.06 2.55 6.65
N VAL A 66 6.26 2.94 5.39
CA VAL A 66 7.51 2.71 4.66
C VAL A 66 8.08 4.02 4.14
N SER A 67 9.40 4.10 4.09
CA SER A 67 10.09 5.14 3.31
C SER A 67 10.20 4.66 1.87
N VAL A 68 9.96 5.58 0.93
CA VAL A 68 10.06 5.30 -0.50
C VAL A 68 11.34 5.99 -0.98
N ILE A 69 12.25 5.20 -1.53
CA ILE A 69 13.57 5.64 -1.99
C ILE A 69 13.60 5.46 -3.51
N GLU A 70 14.15 6.44 -4.22
CA GLU A 70 14.34 6.36 -5.67
C GLU A 70 15.38 5.29 -6.03
N ASP A 71 15.16 4.60 -7.15
CA ASP A 71 16.01 3.49 -7.60
C ASP A 71 17.45 3.94 -7.85
N GLU A 72 17.62 5.14 -8.41
CA GLU A 72 18.92 5.74 -8.71
C GLU A 72 19.76 5.93 -7.45
N ALA A 73 19.12 6.31 -6.33
CA ALA A 73 19.80 6.46 -5.04
C ALA A 73 20.29 5.11 -4.48
N LEU A 74 19.72 4.00 -4.95
CA LEU A 74 20.11 2.63 -4.61
C LEU A 74 21.09 2.03 -5.63
N GLY A 75 21.58 2.82 -6.59
CA GLY A 75 22.47 2.36 -7.67
C GLY A 75 21.77 1.50 -8.72
N LYS A 76 20.43 1.49 -8.77
CA LYS A 76 19.65 0.78 -9.79
C LYS A 76 19.44 1.71 -10.98
N GLY A 77 20.18 1.48 -12.06
CA GLY A 77 20.17 2.36 -13.24
C GLY A 77 18.93 2.26 -14.14
N SER A 78 18.03 1.29 -13.89
CA SER A 78 16.77 1.16 -14.63
C SER A 78 15.75 0.32 -13.86
N ARG A 79 14.48 0.49 -14.20
CA ARG A 79 13.36 -0.35 -13.75
C ARG A 79 12.51 -0.74 -14.94
N ALA A 80 12.05 -1.98 -14.98
CA ALA A 80 11.17 -2.50 -16.02
C ALA A 80 9.93 -3.15 -15.41
N VAL A 81 8.84 -3.16 -16.19
CA VAL A 81 7.65 -3.97 -15.91
C VAL A 81 7.60 -5.08 -16.94
N LEU A 82 7.59 -6.33 -16.49
CA LEU A 82 7.58 -7.51 -17.34
C LEU A 82 6.23 -8.21 -17.23
N MET A 83 5.59 -8.45 -18.37
CA MET A 83 4.41 -9.30 -18.45
C MET A 83 4.85 -10.71 -18.83
N VAL A 84 4.75 -11.64 -17.89
CA VAL A 84 5.15 -13.04 -18.11
C VAL A 84 3.89 -13.88 -18.27
N ARG A 85 3.81 -14.62 -19.39
CA ARG A 85 2.81 -15.69 -19.57
C ARG A 85 3.45 -17.02 -19.21
N THR A 86 2.83 -17.73 -18.29
CA THR A 86 3.21 -19.09 -17.93
C THR A 86 2.47 -20.06 -18.87
N GLY A 87 3.15 -21.09 -19.35
CA GLY A 87 2.56 -22.14 -20.19
C GLY A 87 2.62 -23.52 -19.53
N GLY A 88 1.86 -24.48 -20.04
CA GLY A 88 1.88 -25.87 -19.56
C GLY A 88 1.16 -26.10 -18.23
N GLU A 89 1.58 -27.13 -17.49
CA GLU A 89 1.04 -27.49 -16.16
C GLU A 89 1.71 -26.73 -15.00
N SER A 90 2.56 -25.74 -15.30
CA SER A 90 3.29 -25.02 -14.26
C SER A 90 2.35 -24.19 -13.38
N ASP A 91 2.46 -24.39 -12.07
CA ASP A 91 1.71 -23.64 -11.08
C ASP A 91 2.19 -22.18 -11.02
N GLN A 92 1.26 -21.25 -11.27
CA GLN A 92 1.55 -19.81 -11.21
C GLN A 92 2.01 -19.37 -9.82
N HIS A 93 1.57 -20.06 -8.77
CA HIS A 93 1.97 -19.72 -7.41
C HIS A 93 3.44 -20.05 -7.16
N THR A 94 3.90 -21.26 -7.50
CA THR A 94 5.33 -21.62 -7.40
C THR A 94 6.23 -20.67 -8.18
N ILE A 95 5.86 -20.34 -9.44
CA ILE A 95 6.64 -19.39 -10.25
C ILE A 95 6.70 -18.02 -9.58
N ALA A 96 5.58 -17.53 -9.04
CA ALA A 96 5.55 -16.24 -8.35
C ALA A 96 6.45 -16.23 -7.10
N GLU A 97 6.50 -17.32 -6.34
CA GLU A 97 7.38 -17.45 -5.17
C GLU A 97 8.86 -17.41 -5.56
N GLU A 98 9.26 -18.18 -6.57
CA GLU A 98 10.65 -18.19 -7.07
C GLU A 98 11.07 -16.81 -7.57
N VAL A 99 10.24 -16.15 -8.37
CA VAL A 99 10.53 -14.81 -8.90
C VAL A 99 10.60 -13.78 -7.77
N THR A 100 9.76 -13.90 -6.74
CA THR A 100 9.80 -13.00 -5.57
C THR A 100 11.09 -13.12 -4.76
N SER A 101 11.78 -14.27 -4.82
CA SER A 101 13.05 -14.47 -4.13
C SER A 101 14.24 -13.75 -4.78
N MET A 102 14.09 -13.26 -6.02
CA MET A 102 15.16 -12.59 -6.75
C MET A 102 15.41 -11.17 -6.20
N PRO A 103 16.65 -10.80 -5.85
CA PRO A 103 16.96 -9.50 -5.24
C PRO A 103 16.55 -8.25 -6.05
N ASP A 104 16.47 -8.39 -7.38
CA ASP A 104 16.11 -7.30 -8.29
C ASP A 104 14.60 -7.21 -8.55
N VAL A 105 13.81 -8.14 -8.01
CA VAL A 105 12.36 -8.16 -8.13
C VAL A 105 11.76 -7.44 -6.92
N CYS A 106 11.17 -6.27 -7.18
CA CYS A 106 10.53 -5.48 -6.12
C CYS A 106 9.04 -5.76 -5.96
N ASN A 107 8.35 -6.25 -7.00
CA ASN A 107 6.92 -6.55 -6.96
C ASN A 107 6.58 -7.68 -7.95
N VAL A 108 5.71 -8.60 -7.53
CA VAL A 108 5.10 -9.62 -8.39
C VAL A 108 3.57 -9.51 -8.25
N PHE A 109 2.87 -9.47 -9.38
CA PHE A 109 1.42 -9.39 -9.43
C PHE A 109 0.88 -10.57 -10.24
N PRO A 110 0.22 -11.56 -9.59
CA PRO A 110 -0.51 -12.59 -10.29
C PRO A 110 -1.65 -11.95 -11.08
N HIS A 111 -1.74 -12.23 -12.38
CA HIS A 111 -2.85 -11.80 -13.20
C HIS A 111 -3.82 -12.96 -13.39
N HIS A 112 -4.99 -12.86 -12.76
CA HIS A 112 -6.12 -13.73 -13.06
C HIS A 112 -6.86 -13.10 -14.23
N GLY A 113 -6.65 -13.64 -15.43
CA GLY A 113 -7.44 -13.31 -16.62
C GLY A 113 -8.87 -13.78 -16.49
#